data_AF-A0ABD5ZAF3-F1
#
_entry.id   AF-A0ABD5ZAF3-F1
#
_cell.length_a   1.000
_cell.length_b   1.000
_cell.length_c   1.000
_cell.angle_alpha   90.00
_cell.angle_beta   90.00
_cell.angle_gamma   90.00
#
_symmetry.space_group_name_H-M   'P 1'
#
loop_
_entity.id
_entity.type
_entity.pdbx_description
1 polymer ?
#
loop_
_entity_poly.entity_id
_entity_poly.type
_entity_poly.pdbx_seq_one_letter_code
_entity_poly.pdbx_strand_id
1 'polypeptide(L)'
;MYLSHPVRRMRDDPFDDERAELRVHPESDDARSKLEALVSDLGGTVGNELQFGGIIVVVDETDVSALCELDGIERIETSDTLGY
;
A
#
# COMPACT_ATOMS: atom_id res chain seq x y z
N MET A 1 2.10 -12.71 0.10
CA MET A 1 1.40 -11.46 0.41
C MET A 1 0.02 -11.70 1.03
N TYR A 2 -0.25 -11.13 2.21
CA TYR A 2 -1.59 -11.00 2.80
C TYR A 2 -2.22 -9.67 2.38
N LEU A 3 -3.50 -9.69 2.00
CA LEU A 3 -4.31 -8.48 1.77
C LEU A 3 -5.47 -8.45 2.76
N SER A 4 -5.67 -7.32 3.44
CA SER A 4 -6.86 -7.10 4.28
C SER A 4 -8.14 -7.10 3.42
N HIS A 5 -9.30 -7.28 4.06
CA HIS A 5 -10.57 -7.30 3.34
C HIS A 5 -10.85 -5.99 2.56
N PRO A 6 -10.65 -4.79 3.15
CA PRO A 6 -10.79 -3.54 2.41
C PRO A 6 -9.87 -3.45 1.19
N VAL A 7 -8.60 -3.86 1.31
CA VAL A 7 -7.63 -3.82 0.20
C VAL A 7 -8.06 -4.72 -0.96
N ARG A 8 -8.60 -5.90 -0.66
CA ARG A 8 -9.16 -6.78 -1.72
C ARG A 8 -10.32 -6.12 -2.43
N ARG A 9 -11.20 -5.43 -1.69
CA ARG A 9 -12.34 -4.70 -2.26
C ARG A 9 -11.86 -3.56 -3.17
N MET A 10 -10.92 -2.74 -2.71
CA MET A 10 -10.31 -1.66 -3.49
C MET A 10 -9.66 -2.19 -4.79
N ARG A 11 -8.94 -3.31 -4.69
CA ARG A 11 -8.34 -3.96 -5.86
C ARG A 11 -9.37 -4.46 -6.87
N ASP A 12 -10.46 -5.07 -6.38
CA ASP A 12 -11.44 -5.75 -7.22
C ASP A 12 -12.52 -4.78 -7.78
N ASP A 13 -12.80 -3.68 -7.09
CA ASP A 13 -13.80 -2.65 -7.42
C ASP A 13 -13.33 -1.26 -6.92
N PRO A 14 -12.33 -0.64 -7.58
CA PRO A 14 -11.77 0.65 -7.18
C PRO A 14 -12.69 1.83 -7.51
N PHE A 15 -12.62 2.89 -6.70
CA PHE A 15 -13.20 4.19 -7.04
C PHE A 15 -12.21 5.07 -7.84
N ASP A 16 -12.65 5.63 -8.97
CA ASP A 16 -11.80 6.38 -9.92
C ASP A 16 -11.16 7.67 -9.36
N ASP A 17 -11.73 8.26 -8.30
CA ASP A 17 -11.30 9.55 -7.73
C ASP A 17 -10.98 9.46 -6.22
N GLU A 18 -10.80 8.24 -5.69
CA GLU A 18 -10.51 8.02 -4.27
C GLU A 18 -9.03 7.65 -4.04
N ARG A 19 -8.47 8.13 -2.92
CA ARG A 19 -7.09 7.83 -2.52
C ARG A 19 -7.10 6.71 -1.48
N ALA A 20 -6.28 5.69 -1.69
CA ALA A 20 -6.08 4.61 -0.74
C ALA A 20 -4.84 4.88 0.13
N GLU A 21 -5.05 5.08 1.43
CA GLU A 21 -3.96 5.08 2.42
C GLU A 21 -3.73 3.66 2.94
N LEU A 22 -2.59 3.09 2.59
CA LEU A 22 -2.27 1.69 2.83
C LEU A 22 -1.03 1.55 3.69
N ARG A 23 -1.09 0.61 4.63
CA ARG A 23 0.07 0.11 5.35
C ARG A 23 0.64 -1.08 4.60
N VAL A 24 1.89 -0.97 4.18
CA VAL A 24 2.61 -2.01 3.43
C VAL A 24 3.78 -2.51 4.25
N HIS A 25 3.96 -3.83 4.32
CA HIS A 25 5.10 -4.47 5.00
C HIS A 25 5.99 -5.14 3.96
N PRO A 26 7.12 -4.54 3.59
CA PRO A 26 8.11 -5.16 2.70
C PRO A 26 8.92 -6.23 3.43
N GLU A 27 9.21 -7.34 2.75
CA GLU A 27 10.01 -8.48 3.26
C GLU A 27 11.49 -8.14 3.49
N SER A 28 11.98 -7.07 2.86
CA SER A 28 13.39 -6.66 2.88
C SER A 28 13.55 -5.19 2.48
N ASP A 29 14.73 -4.61 2.74
CA ASP A 29 15.08 -3.26 2.29
C ASP A 29 15.06 -3.13 0.75
N ASP A 30 15.44 -4.17 0.01
CA ASP A 30 15.32 -4.19 -1.45
C ASP A 30 13.86 -4.11 -1.92
N ALA A 31 12.96 -4.84 -1.25
CA ALA A 31 11.52 -4.79 -1.54
C ALA A 31 10.94 -3.41 -1.18
N ARG A 32 11.42 -2.80 -0.10
CA ARG A 32 11.07 -1.42 0.27
C ARG A 32 11.47 -0.44 -0.83
N SER A 33 12.70 -0.49 -1.33
CA SER A 33 13.13 0.44 -2.38
C SER A 33 12.33 0.28 -3.67
N LYS A 34 11.89 -0.93 -4.00
CA LYS A 34 10.99 -1.18 -5.14
C LYS A 34 9.60 -0.60 -4.90
N LEU A 35 9.05 -0.76 -3.69
CA LEU A 35 7.78 -0.14 -3.30
C LEU A 35 7.84 1.38 -3.41
N GLU A 36 8.91 2.00 -2.92
CA GLU A 36 9.10 3.46 -2.99
C GLU A 36 9.16 3.95 -4.44
N ALA A 37 9.88 3.24 -5.30
CA ALA A 37 9.93 3.54 -6.73
C ALA A 37 8.56 3.39 -7.41
N LEU A 38 7.84 2.31 -7.12
CA LEU A 38 6.51 2.05 -7.69
C LEU A 38 5.51 3.12 -7.26
N VAL A 39 5.43 3.43 -5.96
CA VAL A 39 4.52 4.46 -5.44
C VAL A 39 4.83 5.82 -6.08
N SER A 40 6.11 6.14 -6.28
CA SER A 40 6.49 7.38 -6.96
C SER A 40 6.10 7.40 -8.44
N ASP A 41 6.17 6.27 -9.15
CA ASP A 41 5.78 6.15 -10.56
C ASP A 41 4.26 6.32 -10.74
N LEU A 42 3.50 5.81 -9.78
CA LEU A 42 2.04 5.95 -9.69
C LEU A 42 1.58 7.35 -9.20
N GLY A 43 2.50 8.31 -9.01
CA GLY A 43 2.14 9.64 -8.46
C GLY A 43 1.65 9.59 -7.01
N GLY A 44 1.92 8.49 -6.31
CA GLY A 44 1.64 8.31 -4.89
C GLY A 44 2.69 8.95 -3.99
N THR A 45 2.49 8.80 -2.68
CA THR A 45 3.44 9.27 -1.67
C THR A 45 3.74 8.18 -0.66
N VAL A 46 5.02 8.07 -0.30
CA VAL A 46 5.46 7.20 0.80
C VAL A 46 5.62 8.05 2.06
N GLY A 47 4.92 7.65 3.11
CA GLY A 47 4.93 8.26 4.43
C GLY A 47 5.94 7.62 5.39
N ASN A 48 5.74 7.87 6.68
CA ASN A 48 6.66 7.42 7.72
C ASN A 48 6.62 5.89 7.90
N GLU A 49 7.78 5.36 8.31
CA GLU A 49 7.89 4.00 8.83
C GLU A 49 7.21 3.90 10.21
N LEU A 50 6.43 2.84 10.39
CA LEU A 50 5.77 2.47 11.61
C LEU A 50 6.70 1.60 12.47
N GLN A 51 6.49 1.61 13.79
CA GLN A 51 7.34 0.93 14.78
C GLN A 51 7.54 -0.59 14.58
N PHE A 52 6.80 -1.22 13.67
CA PHE A 52 6.85 -2.66 13.40
C PHE A 52 7.17 -2.99 11.92
N GLY A 53 7.91 -2.11 11.23
CA GLY A 53 8.37 -2.37 9.85
C GLY A 53 7.31 -2.16 8.75
N GLY A 54 6.14 -1.63 9.10
CA GLY A 54 5.15 -1.21 8.11
C GLY A 54 5.44 0.21 7.64
N ILE A 55 5.16 0.51 6.38
CA ILE A 55 5.31 1.84 5.79
C ILE A 55 3.94 2.29 5.30
N ILE A 56 3.60 3.56 5.53
CA ILE A 56 2.38 4.14 4.97
C ILE A 56 2.65 4.57 3.54
N VAL A 57 1.77 4.19 2.62
CA VAL A 57 1.77 4.66 1.23
C VAL A 57 0.39 5.21 0.90
N VAL A 58 0.35 6.20 0.03
CA VAL A 58 -0.89 6.77 -0.50
C VAL A 58 -0.82 6.71 -2.01
N VAL A 59 -1.79 6.06 -2.62
CA VAL A 59 -1.94 5.95 -4.09
C VAL A 59 -3.40 6.19 -4.46
N ASP A 60 -3.70 6.35 -5.75
CA ASP A 60 -5.08 6.29 -6.21
C ASP A 60 -5.63 4.87 -6.03
N GLU A 61 -6.91 4.73 -5.70
CA GLU A 61 -7.52 3.43 -5.43
C GLU A 61 -7.44 2.51 -6.66
N THR A 62 -7.51 3.11 -7.85
CA THR A 62 -7.30 2.44 -9.15
C THR A 62 -5.93 1.78 -9.28
N ASP A 63 -4.91 2.27 -8.57
CA ASP A 63 -3.54 1.76 -8.63
C ASP A 63 -3.23 0.71 -7.53
N VAL A 64 -4.21 0.38 -6.68
CA VAL A 64 -4.05 -0.64 -5.63
C VAL A 64 -3.74 -2.01 -6.22
N SER A 65 -4.20 -2.31 -7.44
CA SER A 65 -3.84 -3.56 -8.13
C SER A 65 -2.34 -3.65 -8.41
N ALA A 66 -1.72 -2.56 -8.87
CA ALA A 66 -0.29 -2.52 -9.14
C ALA A 66 0.55 -2.76 -7.88
N LEU A 67 0.12 -2.21 -6.73
CA LEU A 67 0.74 -2.51 -5.44
C LEU A 67 0.60 -3.98 -5.03
N CYS A 68 -0.56 -4.60 -5.31
CA CYS A 68 -0.82 -6.00 -4.99
C CYS A 68 -0.02 -6.98 -5.87
N GLU A 69 0.46 -6.53 -7.03
CA GLU A 69 1.31 -7.31 -7.95
C GLU A 69 2.80 -7.20 -7.62
N LEU A 70 3.19 -6.31 -6.69
CA LEU A 70 4.58 -6.14 -6.30
C LEU A 70 5.09 -7.33 -5.49
N ASP A 71 6.14 -7.99 -6.00
CA ASP A 71 6.85 -9.03 -5.26
C ASP A 71 7.61 -8.47 -4.05
N GLY A 72 7.82 -9.30 -3.03
CA GLY A 72 8.58 -8.91 -1.84
C GLY A 72 7.73 -8.21 -0.77
N ILE A 73 6.40 -8.26 -0.86
CA ILE A 73 5.49 -7.69 0.13
C ILE A 73 4.86 -8.80 0.97
N GLU A 74 5.08 -8.72 2.28
CA GLU A 74 4.47 -9.62 3.26
C GLU A 74 2.97 -9.37 3.35
N ARG A 75 2.60 -8.09 3.45
CA ARG A 75 1.25 -7.67 3.80
C ARG A 75 0.90 -6.26 3.31
N ILE A 76 -0.34 -6.08 2.87
CA ILE A 76 -0.99 -4.80 2.60
C ILE A 76 -2.31 -4.71 3.37
N GLU A 77 -2.46 -3.64 4.14
CA GLU A 77 -3.64 -3.33 4.96
C GLU A 77 -4.07 -1.89 4.71
N THR A 78 -5.34 -1.55 4.96
CA THR A 78 -5.71 -0.14 5.08
C THR A 78 -5.08 0.44 6.34
N SER A 79 -4.67 1.69 6.30
CA SER A 79 -4.11 2.41 7.45
C SER A 79 -5.15 2.72 8.54
N ASP A 80 -6.35 2.11 8.48
CA ASP A 80 -7.57 2.42 9.24
C ASP A 80 -7.26 3.13 10.56
N THR A 81 -7.43 4.46 10.52
CA THR A 81 -7.41 5.30 11.71
C THR A 81 -8.45 4.73 12.65
N LEU A 82 -8.00 3.97 13.66
CA LEU A 82 -8.65 4.01 14.97
C LEU A 82 -8.48 5.45 15.47
N GLY A 83 -9.29 6.35 14.90
CA GLY A 83 -9.58 7.66 15.44
C GLY A 83 -10.30 7.40 16.76
N TYR A 84 -9.69 7.87 17.84
CA TYR A 84 -10.30 7.92 19.16
C TYR A 84 -11.32 9.05 19.25
#